data_AF-A0A150WER3-F1
#
_entry.id   AF-A0A150WER3-F1
#
_cell.length_a   1.000
_cell.length_b   1.000
_cell.length_c   1.000
_cell.angle_alpha   90.00
_cell.angle_beta   90.00
_cell.angle_gamma   90.00
#
_symmetry.space_group_name_H-M   'P 1'
#
loop_
_entity.id
_entity.type
_entity.pdbx_description
1 polymer ?
#
loop_
_entity_poly.entity_id
_entity_poly.type
_entity_poly.pdbx_seq_one_letter_code
_entity_poly.pdbx_strand_id
1 'polypeptide(L)'
;MAGQKIFIATLDLQFLLGCGLLIVTPLIAGGHIHPWIFHHGGGMFMGVAVAHAVNSIGKKKPSAQKQRKVYLIGNVVALLVILGSVPWPFMSFVRPFFRGL
;
A
#
# COMPACT_ATOMS: atom_id res chain seq x y z
N MET A 1 -13.58 16.11 7.08
CA MET A 1 -12.42 15.20 7.29
C MET A 1 -12.78 13.70 7.24
N ALA A 2 -14.03 13.31 6.98
CA ALA A 2 -14.42 11.89 6.88
C ALA A 2 -13.65 11.13 5.78
N GLY A 3 -13.40 11.76 4.63
CA GLY A 3 -12.73 11.13 3.49
C GLY A 3 -11.34 10.58 3.78
N GLN A 4 -10.51 11.26 4.59
CA GLN A 4 -9.18 10.77 4.94
C GLN A 4 -9.25 9.50 5.80
N LYS A 5 -10.19 9.45 6.74
CA LYS A 5 -10.39 8.28 7.60
C LYS A 5 -10.89 7.09 6.80
N ILE A 6 -11.85 7.33 5.90
CA ILE A 6 -12.37 6.29 4.99
C ILE A 6 -11.25 5.75 4.12
N PHE A 7 -10.43 6.61 3.51
CA PHE A 7 -9.31 6.20 2.67
C PHE A 7 -8.33 5.29 3.42
N ILE A 8 -7.92 5.67 4.64
CA ILE A 8 -7.03 4.87 5.47
C ILE A 8 -7.69 3.53 5.84
N ALA A 9 -8.96 3.54 6.27
CA ALA A 9 -9.68 2.31 6.60
C ALA A 9 -9.80 1.37 5.39
N THR A 10 -9.99 1.90 4.18
CA THR A 10 -9.98 1.09 2.95
C THR A 10 -8.61 0.50 2.67
N LEU A 11 -7.53 1.27 2.84
CA LEU A 11 -6.16 0.76 2.69
C LEU A 11 -5.82 -0.33 3.71
N ASP A 12 -6.20 -0.13 4.97
CA ASP A 12 -6.00 -1.10 6.04
C ASP A 12 -6.76 -2.39 5.75
N LEU A 13 -8.02 -2.28 5.32
CA LEU A 13 -8.83 -3.43 4.93
C LEU A 13 -8.21 -4.17 3.73
N GLN A 14 -7.74 -3.45 2.71
CA GLN A 14 -7.09 -4.04 1.55
C GLN A 14 -5.79 -4.76 1.94
N PHE A 15 -4.99 -4.16 2.83
CA PHE A 15 -3.77 -4.78 3.35
C PHE A 15 -4.08 -6.04 4.16
N LEU A 16 -5.05 -5.99 5.06
CA LEU A 16 -5.46 -7.16 5.87
C LEU A 16 -6.02 -8.28 4.99
N LEU A 17 -6.84 -7.94 3.99
CA LEU A 17 -7.32 -8.91 3.00
C LEU A 17 -6.13 -9.53 2.25
N GLY A 18 -5.17 -8.72 1.82
CA GLY A 18 -3.94 -9.18 1.18
C GLY A 18 -3.16 -10.15 2.07
N CYS A 19 -2.92 -9.79 3.34
CA CYS A 19 -2.28 -10.67 4.33
C CYS A 19 -3.04 -11.99 4.53
N GLY A 20 -4.37 -11.95 4.59
CA GLY A 20 -5.21 -13.14 4.66
C GLY A 20 -5.02 -14.04 3.44
N LEU A 21 -5.04 -13.46 2.23
CA LEU A 21 -4.80 -14.19 0.99
C LEU A 21 -3.37 -14.77 0.94
N LEU A 22 -2.37 -14.10 1.49
CA LEU A 22 -1.01 -14.62 1.58
C LEU A 22 -0.91 -15.88 2.45
N ILE A 23 -1.74 -16.01 3.48
CA ILE A 23 -1.80 -17.22 4.33
C ILE A 23 -2.54 -18.35 3.60
N VAL A 24 -3.61 -18.01 2.87
CA VAL A 24 -4.46 -19.00 2.18
C VAL A 24 -3.80 -19.53 0.91
N THR A 25 -3.05 -18.71 0.19
CA THR A 25 -2.49 -19.06 -1.12
C THR A 25 -1.56 -20.29 -1.06
N PRO A 26 -0.60 -20.41 -0.12
CA PRO A 26 0.26 -21.59 0.00
C PRO A 26 -0.51 -22.87 0.31
N LEU A 27 -1.64 -22.78 1.04
CA LEU A 27 -2.49 -23.93 1.35
C LEU A 27 -3.15 -24.51 0.09
N ILE A 28 -3.49 -23.64 -0.87
CA ILE A 28 -4.12 -24.02 -2.14
C ILE A 28 -3.05 -24.39 -3.19
N ALA A 29 -1.90 -23.71 -3.18
CA ALA A 29 -0.84 -23.85 -4.17
C ALA A 29 0.22 -24.92 -3.83
N GLY A 30 -0.07 -25.81 -2.88
CA GLY A 30 0.83 -26.93 -2.53
C GLY A 30 2.13 -26.50 -1.85
N GLY A 31 2.15 -25.37 -1.13
CA GLY A 31 3.30 -24.91 -0.34
C GLY A 31 4.31 -24.03 -1.07
N HIS A 32 4.11 -23.73 -2.37
CA HIS A 32 5.00 -22.85 -3.11
C HIS A 32 4.71 -21.37 -2.82
N ILE A 33 5.63 -20.68 -2.14
CA ILE A 33 5.56 -19.24 -1.91
C ILE A 33 6.32 -18.52 -3.01
N HIS A 34 5.62 -17.71 -3.82
CA HIS A 34 6.26 -16.92 -4.86
C HIS A 34 7.02 -15.73 -4.25
N PRO A 35 8.31 -15.47 -4.57
CA PRO A 35 9.10 -14.39 -3.98
C PRO A 35 8.49 -12.99 -4.10
N TRP A 36 7.64 -12.79 -5.11
CA TRP A 36 6.86 -11.57 -5.31
C TRP A 36 5.97 -11.20 -4.11
N ILE A 37 5.50 -12.18 -3.34
CA ILE A 37 4.68 -11.98 -2.14
C ILE A 37 5.34 -11.00 -1.17
N PHE A 38 6.66 -11.12 -0.97
CA PHE A 38 7.41 -10.24 -0.09
C PHE A 38 7.52 -8.82 -0.64
N HIS A 39 7.73 -8.67 -1.95
CA HIS A 39 7.75 -7.35 -2.60
C HIS A 39 6.39 -6.66 -2.53
N HIS A 40 5.32 -7.40 -2.79
CA HIS A 40 3.97 -6.86 -2.73
C HIS A 40 3.56 -6.50 -1.31
N GLY A 41 3.76 -7.42 -0.35
CA GLY A 41 3.46 -7.19 1.05
C GLY A 41 4.24 -6.01 1.62
N GLY A 42 5.55 -5.95 1.34
CA GLY A 42 6.41 -4.84 1.76
C GLY A 42 5.98 -3.50 1.14
N GLY A 43 5.65 -3.49 -0.14
CA GLY A 43 5.17 -2.31 -0.83
C GLY A 43 3.81 -1.81 -0.35
N MET A 44 2.88 -2.72 -0.07
CA MET A 44 1.58 -2.40 0.55
C MET A 44 1.76 -1.82 1.96
N PHE A 45 2.63 -2.43 2.78
CA PHE A 45 2.94 -1.95 4.12
C PHE A 45 3.52 -0.53 4.09
N MET A 46 4.46 -0.27 3.17
CA MET A 46 5.01 1.08 2.96
C MET A 46 3.94 2.09 2.56
N GLY A 47 3.01 1.72 1.66
CA GLY A 47 1.90 2.57 1.26
C GLY A 47 0.97 2.95 2.42
N VAL A 48 0.61 1.96 3.26
CA VAL A 48 -0.18 2.18 4.48
C VAL A 48 0.58 3.09 5.45
N ALA A 49 1.86 2.83 5.70
CA ALA A 49 2.69 3.66 6.57
C ALA A 49 2.73 5.13 6.10
N VAL A 50 2.87 5.36 4.79
CA VAL A 50 2.80 6.71 4.19
C VAL A 50 1.44 7.34 4.44
N ALA A 51 0.32 6.62 4.23
CA ALA A 51 -1.02 7.16 4.47
C ALA A 51 -1.25 7.57 5.94
N HIS A 52 -0.73 6.78 6.89
CA HIS A 52 -0.75 7.12 8.32
C HIS A 52 0.16 8.31 8.69
N ALA A 53 1.34 8.40 8.08
CA ALA A 53 2.24 9.53 8.25
C ALA A 53 1.58 10.82 7.73
N VAL A 54 0.97 10.78 6.55
CA VAL A 54 0.23 11.89 5.94
C VAL A 54 -0.91 12.36 6.83
N ASN A 55 -1.69 11.43 7.40
CA ASN A 55 -2.74 11.74 8.36
C ASN A 55 -2.18 12.49 9.58
N SER A 56 -1.09 11.99 10.14
CA SER A 56 -0.44 12.57 11.32
C SER A 56 0.15 13.96 11.03
N ILE A 57 0.74 14.16 9.85
CA ILE A 57 1.29 15.45 9.41
C ILE A 57 0.17 16.46 9.12
N GLY A 58 -0.90 16.03 8.45
CA GLY A 58 -1.99 16.92 8.06
C GLY A 58 -2.83 17.39 9.26
N LYS A 59 -2.98 16.59 10.31
CA LYS A 59 -3.60 16.99 11.58
C LYS A 59 -2.86 18.15 12.27
N LYS A 60 -1.56 18.30 12.03
CA LYS A 60 -0.72 19.36 12.61
C LYS A 60 -0.74 20.66 11.79
N LYS A 61 -1.52 20.75 10.69
CA LYS A 61 -1.52 21.94 9.83
C LYS A 61 -2.54 22.98 10.34
N PRO A 62 -2.16 24.27 10.40
CA PRO A 62 -2.97 25.32 11.02
C PRO A 62 -4.15 25.80 10.14
N SER A 63 -4.14 25.51 8.83
CA SER A 63 -5.21 25.91 7.93
C SER A 63 -5.81 24.73 7.16
N ALA A 64 -7.12 24.77 6.95
CA ALA A 64 -7.87 23.74 6.23
C ALA A 64 -7.36 23.56 4.78
N GLN A 65 -6.95 24.64 4.12
CA GLN A 65 -6.40 24.58 2.76
C GLN A 65 -5.05 23.84 2.72
N LYS A 66 -4.14 24.15 3.66
CA LYS A 66 -2.84 23.47 3.75
C LYS A 66 -3.01 21.99 4.13
N GLN A 67 -3.94 21.70 5.04
CA GLN A 67 -4.30 20.34 5.41
C GLN A 67 -4.81 19.54 4.21
N ARG A 68 -5.76 20.08 3.43
CA ARG A 68 -6.30 19.41 2.24
C ARG A 68 -5.22 19.15 1.20
N LYS A 69 -4.32 20.10 0.96
CA LYS A 69 -3.19 19.93 0.02
C LYS A 69 -2.26 18.80 0.46
N VAL A 70 -1.94 18.72 1.75
CA VAL A 70 -1.12 17.63 2.31
C VAL A 70 -1.79 16.28 2.13
N TYR A 71 -3.10 16.17 2.44
CA TYR A 71 -3.84 14.92 2.25
C TYR A 71 -3.92 14.49 0.79
N LEU A 72 -4.21 15.42 -0.14
CA LEU A 72 -4.28 15.09 -1.56
C LEU A 72 -2.94 14.58 -2.09
N ILE A 73 -1.85 15.34 -1.88
CA ILE A 73 -0.52 14.96 -2.36
C ILE A 73 -0.09 13.66 -1.69
N GLY A 74 -0.24 13.57 -0.37
CA GLY A 74 0.17 12.40 0.40
C GLY A 74 -0.59 11.13 0.03
N ASN A 75 -1.90 11.22 -0.21
CA ASN A 75 -2.70 10.07 -0.64
C ASN A 75 -2.34 9.64 -2.06
N VAL A 76 -2.04 10.58 -2.96
CA VAL A 76 -1.54 10.24 -4.31
C VAL A 76 -0.22 9.50 -4.21
N VAL A 77 0.72 9.96 -3.37
CA VAL A 77 2.00 9.26 -3.16
C VAL A 77 1.77 7.86 -2.58
N ALA A 78 0.92 7.71 -1.56
CA ALA A 78 0.58 6.40 -0.99
C ALA A 78 0.00 5.46 -2.04
N LEU A 79 -0.91 5.97 -2.88
CA LEU A 79 -1.52 5.20 -3.97
C LEU A 79 -0.49 4.77 -5.01
N LEU A 80 0.44 5.64 -5.40
CA LEU A 80 1.51 5.31 -6.35
C LEU A 80 2.44 4.22 -5.81
N VAL A 81 2.77 4.25 -4.51
CA VAL A 81 3.56 3.19 -3.87
C VAL A 81 2.82 1.86 -3.94
N ILE A 82 1.53 1.84 -3.59
CA ILE A 82 0.69 0.65 -3.65
C ILE A 82 0.58 0.10 -5.07
N LEU A 83 0.22 0.95 -6.04
CA LEU A 83 0.07 0.55 -7.45
C LEU A 83 1.39 0.06 -8.04
N GLY A 84 2.52 0.68 -7.67
CA GLY A 84 3.85 0.24 -8.09
C GLY A 84 4.24 -1.13 -7.52
N SER A 85 3.60 -1.56 -6.44
CA SER A 85 3.85 -2.84 -5.77
C SER A 85 2.99 -3.99 -6.32
N VAL A 86 2.03 -3.69 -7.21
CA VAL A 86 1.17 -4.67 -7.88
C VAL A 86 1.84 -5.10 -9.21
N PRO A 87 1.93 -6.40 -9.51
CA PRO A 87 2.46 -6.92 -10.75
C PRO A 87 1.34 -6.82 -11.77
N TRP A 88 1.39 -5.78 -12.58
CA TRP A 88 0.38 -5.59 -13.61
C TRP A 88 0.54 -6.65 -14.70
N PRO A 89 -0.56 -7.17 -15.27
CA PRO A 89 -0.51 -8.25 -16.28
C PRO A 89 0.27 -7.86 -17.54
N PHE A 90 0.42 -6.55 -17.81
CA PHE A 90 1.19 -5.99 -18.91
C PHE A 90 2.69 -5.79 -18.59
N MET A 91 3.15 -6.10 -17.37
CA MET A 91 4.58 -6.14 -17.05
C MET A 91 5.19 -7.44 -17.55
N SER A 92 5.95 -7.38 -18.65
CA SER A 92 6.61 -8.55 -19.28
C SER A 92 7.63 -9.25 -18.40
N PHE A 93 8.07 -8.61 -17.31
CA PHE A 93 8.91 -9.22 -16.29
C PHE A 93 8.44 -8.71 -14.93
N VAL A 94 8.05 -9.64 -14.04
CA VAL A 94 8.00 -9.39 -12.60
C VAL A 94 9.45 -9.23 -12.13
N ARG A 95 10.08 -8.10 -12.48
CA ARG A 95 11.44 -7.79 -12.04
C ARG A 95 11.32 -7.47 -10.56
N PRO A 96 11.93 -8.26 -9.66
CA PRO A 96 11.95 -7.92 -8.25
C PRO A 96 12.56 -6.52 -8.09
N PHE A 97 11.94 -5.68 -7.26
CA PHE A 97 12.47 -4.33 -6.96
C PHE A 97 13.89 -4.42 -6.39
N PHE A 98 14.19 -5.51 -5.68
CA PHE A 98 15.54 -5.89 -5.26
C PHE A 98 16.04 -7.08 -6.07
N ARG A 99 16.94 -6.84 -7.01
CA ARG A 99 17.68 -7.90 -7.70
C ARG A 99 18.90 -8.26 -6.85
N GLY A 100 18.77 -9.15 -5.87
CA GLY A 100 19.96 -9.57 -5.09
C GLY A 100 19.75 -10.28 -3.76
N LEU A 101 18.57 -10.82 -3.48
CA LEU A 101 18.34 -11.74 -2.35
C LEU A 101 17.88 -13.09 -2.88
#